data_AF-A0A258EIP6-F1
#
_entry.id   AF-A0A258EIP6-F1
#
_cell.length_a   1.000
_cell.length_b   1.000
_cell.length_c   1.000
_cell.angle_alpha   90.00
_cell.angle_beta   90.00
_cell.angle_gamma   90.00
#
_symmetry.space_group_name_H-M   'P 1'
#
loop_
_entity.id
_entity.type
_entity.pdbx_description
1 polymer ?
#
loop_
_entity_poly.entity_id
_entity_poly.type
_entity_poly.pdbx_seq_one_letter_code
_entity_poly.pdbx_strand_id
1 'polypeptide(L)'
;MKNTLKAVVLVLFATATVSAHDGHKSKQDSTAQQADTVMNAHSTEEGHKDHTHTSEADSHDAHPQDAHHEKKVTADLADFPTIHPLIVHFAIVLLIVGALLAVVNIFFIKRELAWTAFALVLVGFVAAYLAGRNFHPHTHGLTEHAKLVLEQHDFWADWTINLGFIGLLLQGINLFIFKSKRWAMAIVAVVLLSAAYAVAHAGHYGAQLVHIEGVGPEGKFLELEHDH
;
A
#
# COMPACT_ATOMS: atom_id res chain seq x y z
N MET A 1 -6.39 8.67 -39.34
CA MET A 1 -6.82 7.72 -38.28
C MET A 1 -5.91 6.50 -38.18
N LYS A 2 -5.46 5.87 -39.27
CA LYS A 2 -4.56 4.69 -39.22
C LYS A 2 -3.19 4.96 -38.59
N ASN A 3 -2.62 6.16 -38.76
CA ASN A 3 -1.28 6.47 -38.25
C ASN A 3 -1.26 6.84 -36.76
N THR A 4 -2.35 7.42 -36.23
CA THR A 4 -2.49 7.78 -34.81
C THR A 4 -2.76 6.56 -33.93
N LEU A 5 -3.51 5.57 -34.45
CA LEU A 5 -3.76 4.31 -33.75
C LEU A 5 -2.46 3.49 -33.59
N LYS A 6 -1.60 3.49 -34.61
CA LYS A 6 -0.28 2.85 -34.55
C LYS A 6 0.65 3.49 -33.51
N ALA A 7 0.61 4.81 -33.36
CA ALA A 7 1.42 5.52 -32.36
C ALA A 7 0.99 5.19 -30.92
N VAL A 8 -0.32 5.04 -30.65
CA VAL A 8 -0.83 4.67 -29.32
C VAL A 8 -0.48 3.21 -28.97
N VAL A 9 -0.59 2.30 -29.93
CA VAL A 9 -0.17 0.89 -29.73
C VAL A 9 1.36 0.79 -29.50
N LEU A 10 2.15 1.63 -30.17
CA LEU A 10 3.61 1.68 -29.98
C LEU A 10 4.00 2.15 -28.57
N VAL A 11 3.30 3.16 -28.02
CA VAL A 11 3.55 3.67 -26.65
C VAL A 11 3.17 2.62 -25.60
N LEU A 12 2.07 1.87 -25.80
CA LEU A 12 1.66 0.79 -24.90
C LEU A 12 2.61 -0.42 -24.94
N PHE A 13 3.27 -0.68 -26.07
CA PHE A 13 4.24 -1.78 -26.19
C PHE A 13 5.64 -1.42 -25.67
N ALA A 14 6.06 -0.16 -25.77
CA ALA A 14 7.39 0.26 -25.35
C ALA A 14 7.59 0.28 -23.81
N THR A 15 6.51 0.37 -23.03
CA THR A 15 6.60 0.31 -21.55
C THR A 15 6.58 -1.12 -21.00
N ALA A 16 6.16 -2.11 -21.80
CA ALA A 16 6.13 -3.51 -21.38
C ALA A 16 7.52 -4.20 -21.43
N THR A 17 8.52 -3.59 -22.05
CA THR A 17 9.85 -4.20 -22.23
C THR A 17 10.91 -3.72 -21.23
N VAL A 18 10.55 -2.88 -20.25
CA VAL A 18 11.52 -2.30 -19.29
C VAL A 18 11.63 -3.10 -17.97
N SER A 19 10.83 -4.14 -17.76
CA SER A 19 10.88 -4.94 -16.50
C SER A 19 11.13 -6.43 -16.74
N ALA A 20 12.17 -6.78 -17.51
CA ALA A 20 12.58 -8.16 -17.74
C ALA A 20 14.07 -8.41 -17.43
N HIS A 21 14.42 -8.46 -16.14
CA HIS A 21 15.63 -9.07 -15.54
C HIS A 21 15.50 -8.87 -14.02
N ASP A 22 15.66 -9.82 -13.10
CA ASP A 22 16.44 -11.05 -13.11
C ASP A 22 15.84 -12.03 -12.07
N GLY A 23 15.32 -13.18 -12.54
CA GLY A 23 14.73 -14.22 -11.68
C GLY A 23 15.78 -15.28 -11.35
N HIS A 24 16.17 -15.35 -10.08
CA HIS A 24 17.14 -16.32 -9.58
C HIS A 24 16.68 -17.77 -9.82
N LYS A 25 17.58 -18.58 -10.37
CA LYS A 25 17.39 -20.02 -10.64
C LYS A 25 17.27 -20.81 -9.34
N SER A 26 16.13 -21.46 -9.12
CA SER A 26 15.95 -22.51 -8.13
C SER A 26 16.64 -23.80 -8.59
N LYS A 27 17.55 -24.32 -7.75
CA LYS A 27 17.96 -25.74 -7.80
C LYS A 27 17.12 -26.49 -6.78
N GLN A 28 16.33 -27.39 -7.33
CA GLN A 28 15.60 -28.45 -6.67
C GLN A 28 16.59 -29.43 -6.01
N ASP A 29 16.47 -29.66 -4.71
CA ASP A 29 16.89 -30.91 -4.10
C ASP A 29 15.83 -31.35 -3.08
N SER A 30 15.21 -32.49 -3.39
CA SER A 30 14.31 -33.22 -2.51
C SER A 30 15.13 -33.92 -1.44
N THR A 31 14.80 -33.70 -0.17
CA THR A 31 14.86 -34.80 0.81
C THR A 31 13.75 -34.62 1.82
N ALA A 32 12.85 -35.60 1.83
CA ALA A 32 11.78 -35.74 2.79
C ALA A 32 12.36 -35.90 4.20
N GLN A 33 11.79 -35.21 5.18
CA GLN A 33 11.69 -35.80 6.52
C GLN A 33 10.49 -35.25 7.29
N GLN A 34 9.86 -36.20 7.98
CA GLN A 34 8.60 -36.19 8.68
C GLN A 34 8.37 -35.00 9.61
N ALA A 35 7.13 -34.54 9.60
CA ALA A 35 6.53 -33.82 10.71
C ALA A 35 6.36 -34.78 11.90
N ASP A 36 6.85 -34.40 13.07
CA ASP A 36 6.40 -34.95 14.34
C ASP A 36 6.05 -33.81 15.30
N THR A 37 4.81 -33.89 15.75
CA THR A 37 4.19 -33.12 16.81
C THR A 37 4.74 -33.53 18.17
N VAL A 38 5.18 -32.58 19.01
CA VAL A 38 5.23 -32.79 20.47
C VAL A 38 4.83 -31.52 21.22
N MET A 39 3.63 -31.56 21.79
CA MET A 39 3.31 -30.90 23.07
C MET A 39 4.06 -31.64 24.18
N ASN A 40 4.68 -30.96 25.16
CA ASN A 40 4.24 -31.08 26.55
C ASN A 40 4.94 -30.11 27.53
N ALA A 41 4.20 -29.92 28.61
CA ALA A 41 4.32 -29.15 29.82
C ALA A 41 5.58 -29.30 30.70
N HIS A 42 5.82 -28.22 31.44
CA HIS A 42 5.97 -28.13 32.90
C HIS A 42 6.58 -29.32 33.67
N SER A 43 7.68 -29.06 34.37
CA SER A 43 8.03 -29.66 35.68
C SER A 43 9.02 -28.76 36.42
N THR A 44 8.89 -28.78 37.74
CA THR A 44 9.37 -27.85 38.78
C THR A 44 10.68 -28.32 39.44
N GLU A 45 11.17 -27.51 40.40
CA GLU A 45 12.16 -27.75 41.47
C GLU A 45 13.58 -27.22 41.19
N GLU A 46 13.98 -26.07 41.75
CA GLU A 46 14.37 -25.74 43.15
C GLU A 46 15.86 -26.02 43.47
N GLY A 47 16.56 -24.97 43.92
CA GLY A 47 17.98 -25.03 44.30
C GLY A 47 18.56 -23.66 44.69
N HIS A 48 18.18 -23.19 45.87
CA HIS A 48 18.60 -21.95 46.55
C HIS A 48 20.10 -21.94 46.93
N LYS A 49 20.83 -20.84 46.68
CA LYS A 49 21.90 -20.33 47.58
C LYS A 49 22.05 -18.79 47.50
N ASP A 50 21.74 -18.20 48.64
CA ASP A 50 21.94 -16.84 49.15
C ASP A 50 23.39 -16.34 49.10
N HIS A 51 23.59 -15.06 48.73
CA HIS A 51 24.66 -14.20 49.25
C HIS A 51 24.19 -12.73 49.25
N THR A 52 23.85 -12.25 50.44
CA THR A 52 23.61 -10.84 50.77
C THR A 52 24.93 -10.16 51.17
N HIS A 53 25.22 -8.96 50.64
CA HIS A 53 25.97 -7.92 51.35
C HIS A 53 25.57 -6.52 50.85
N THR A 54 25.13 -5.72 51.82
CA THR A 54 24.63 -4.35 51.80
C THR A 54 25.75 -3.31 51.77
N SER A 55 25.49 -2.15 51.14
CA SER A 55 26.04 -0.84 51.52
C SER A 55 25.07 0.26 51.08
N GLU A 56 24.48 0.94 52.05
CA GLU A 56 23.61 2.12 51.93
C GLU A 56 24.44 3.43 51.95
N ALA A 57 23.70 4.56 51.80
CA ALA A 57 24.05 5.98 51.97
C ALA A 57 24.58 6.70 50.70
N ASP A 58 24.08 7.85 50.25
CA ASP A 58 23.10 8.85 50.73
C ASP A 58 22.85 9.82 49.55
N SER A 59 21.62 10.05 49.07
CA SER A 59 20.71 11.19 49.40
C SER A 59 20.75 12.39 48.42
N HIS A 60 19.55 12.95 48.16
CA HIS A 60 19.21 14.27 47.54
C HIS A 60 19.22 14.36 45.99
N ASP A 61 18.21 14.83 45.26
CA ASP A 61 16.92 15.50 45.56
C ASP A 61 15.94 15.39 44.36
N ALA A 62 14.64 15.34 44.71
CA ALA A 62 13.45 15.88 44.04
C ALA A 62 13.39 16.15 42.51
N HIS A 63 12.58 15.36 41.79
CA HIS A 63 11.21 15.71 41.33
C HIS A 63 10.71 14.65 40.32
N PRO A 64 9.69 13.81 40.64
CA PRO A 64 8.78 13.36 39.61
C PRO A 64 7.96 14.60 39.25
N GLN A 65 8.24 15.22 38.12
CA GLN A 65 7.21 16.04 37.48
C GLN A 65 6.15 15.05 37.02
N ASP A 66 5.18 14.82 37.89
CA ASP A 66 3.85 14.36 37.53
C ASP A 66 3.25 15.41 36.58
N ALA A 67 3.72 15.41 35.34
CA ALA A 67 3.03 16.04 34.26
C ALA A 67 1.79 15.19 34.04
N HIS A 68 0.69 15.64 34.65
CA HIS A 68 -0.65 15.39 34.15
C HIS A 68 -0.70 15.90 32.70
N HIS A 69 -0.13 15.12 31.78
CA HIS A 69 -0.44 15.20 30.38
C HIS A 69 -1.92 14.83 30.30
N GLU A 70 -2.80 15.84 30.30
CA GLU A 70 -4.12 15.70 29.73
C GLU A 70 -3.93 14.97 28.40
N LYS A 71 -4.40 13.73 28.34
CA LYS A 71 -4.26 12.88 27.17
C LYS A 71 -5.05 13.56 26.06
N LYS A 72 -4.38 14.35 25.23
CA LYS A 72 -4.98 15.04 24.09
C LYS A 72 -5.76 14.01 23.28
N VAL A 73 -7.01 14.33 22.97
CA VAL A 73 -7.90 13.46 22.20
C VAL A 73 -7.47 13.38 20.72
N THR A 74 -6.75 14.40 20.24
CA THR A 74 -6.27 14.50 18.85
C THR A 74 -4.76 14.27 18.77
N ALA A 75 -4.33 13.44 17.82
CA ALA A 75 -2.92 13.28 17.47
C ALA A 75 -2.48 14.35 16.44
N ASP A 76 -1.26 14.83 16.58
CA ASP A 76 -0.57 15.67 15.60
C ASP A 76 0.09 14.78 14.52
N LEU A 77 0.42 15.33 13.35
CA LEU A 77 1.03 14.54 12.26
C LEU A 77 2.37 13.90 12.65
N ALA A 78 3.09 14.50 13.59
CA ALA A 78 4.37 13.99 14.09
C ALA A 78 4.21 12.80 15.07
N ASP A 79 3.00 12.55 15.57
CA ASP A 79 2.74 11.44 16.51
C ASP A 79 2.65 10.09 15.78
N PHE A 80 2.51 10.10 14.45
CA PHE A 80 2.45 8.88 13.64
C PHE A 80 3.84 8.40 13.22
N PRO A 81 4.20 7.12 13.42
CA PRO A 81 5.46 6.55 12.94
C PRO A 81 5.62 6.65 11.41
N THR A 82 4.49 6.63 10.70
CA THR A 82 4.43 6.90 9.27
C THR A 82 3.11 7.55 8.92
N ILE A 83 3.15 8.49 7.97
CA ILE A 83 1.96 9.10 7.38
C ILE A 83 1.46 8.35 6.13
N HIS A 84 2.09 7.22 5.80
CA HIS A 84 1.76 6.42 4.62
C HIS A 84 0.26 6.11 4.51
N PRO A 85 -0.42 5.57 5.57
CA PRO A 85 -1.84 5.28 5.49
C PRO A 85 -2.67 6.52 5.18
N LEU A 86 -2.32 7.68 5.73
CA LEU A 86 -3.07 8.91 5.50
C LEU A 86 -3.06 9.31 4.02
N ILE A 87 -1.93 9.18 3.34
CA ILE A 87 -1.77 9.59 1.94
C ILE A 87 -2.38 8.55 0.98
N VAL A 88 -2.21 7.25 1.24
CA VAL A 88 -2.72 6.20 0.33
C VAL A 88 -4.24 6.17 0.25
N HIS A 89 -4.98 6.51 1.31
CA HIS A 89 -6.44 6.56 1.25
C HIS A 89 -6.94 7.60 0.24
N PHE A 90 -6.27 8.75 0.15
CA PHE A 90 -6.56 9.73 -0.90
C PHE A 90 -6.27 9.17 -2.28
N ALA A 91 -5.13 8.47 -2.46
CA ALA A 91 -4.79 7.84 -3.73
C ALA A 91 -5.84 6.82 -4.18
N ILE A 92 -6.27 5.93 -3.29
CA ILE A 92 -7.29 4.90 -3.54
C ILE A 92 -8.58 5.55 -4.04
N VAL A 93 -9.16 6.47 -3.26
CA VAL A 93 -10.46 7.05 -3.58
C VAL A 93 -10.40 7.88 -4.86
N LEU A 94 -9.39 8.75 -5.00
CA LEU A 94 -9.31 9.66 -6.15
C LEU A 94 -9.08 8.93 -7.47
N LEU A 95 -8.24 7.89 -7.49
CA LEU A 95 -8.00 7.11 -8.71
C LEU A 95 -9.23 6.28 -9.10
N ILE A 96 -9.91 5.64 -8.13
CA ILE A 96 -11.13 4.87 -8.41
C ILE A 96 -12.24 5.79 -8.92
N VAL A 97 -12.51 6.92 -8.25
CA VAL A 97 -13.54 7.87 -8.68
C VAL A 97 -13.17 8.51 -10.03
N GLY A 98 -11.90 8.82 -10.26
CA GLY A 98 -11.39 9.30 -11.55
C GLY A 98 -11.64 8.30 -12.69
N ALA A 99 -11.39 7.01 -12.45
CA ALA A 99 -11.66 5.94 -13.40
C ALA A 99 -13.16 5.81 -13.70
N LEU A 100 -14.01 5.84 -12.67
CA LEU A 100 -15.47 5.79 -12.84
C LEU A 100 -15.99 6.99 -13.63
N LEU A 101 -15.51 8.20 -13.34
CA LEU A 101 -15.87 9.38 -14.14
C LEU A 101 -15.40 9.27 -15.58
N ALA A 102 -14.22 8.69 -15.85
CA ALA A 102 -13.75 8.43 -17.20
C ALA A 102 -14.70 7.48 -17.96
N VAL A 103 -15.19 6.41 -17.31
CA VAL A 103 -16.19 5.49 -17.87
C VAL A 103 -17.53 6.20 -18.13
N VAL A 104 -18.06 6.90 -17.13
CA VAL A 104 -19.32 7.67 -17.25
C VAL A 104 -19.22 8.67 -18.41
N ASN A 105 -18.07 9.33 -18.57
CA ASN A 105 -17.88 10.31 -19.60
C ASN A 105 -17.86 9.74 -21.03
N ILE A 106 -17.65 8.44 -21.22
CA ILE A 106 -17.80 7.79 -22.55
C ILE A 106 -19.25 7.94 -23.06
N PHE A 107 -20.23 7.83 -22.16
CA PHE A 107 -21.65 7.90 -22.48
C PHE A 107 -22.13 9.34 -22.66
N PHE A 108 -21.75 10.22 -21.74
CA PHE A 108 -22.24 11.60 -21.70
C PHE A 108 -21.42 12.58 -22.55
N ILE A 109 -20.14 12.30 -22.81
CA ILE A 109 -19.21 13.14 -23.60
C ILE A 109 -19.24 14.60 -23.13
N LYS A 110 -19.21 14.82 -21.82
CA LYS A 110 -19.22 16.15 -21.22
C LYS A 110 -17.80 16.60 -20.93
N ARG A 111 -17.47 17.82 -21.34
CA ARG A 111 -16.14 18.38 -21.17
C ARG A 111 -15.80 18.61 -19.70
N GLU A 112 -16.82 18.95 -18.91
CA GLU A 112 -16.74 19.14 -17.47
C GLU A 112 -16.33 17.84 -16.78
N LEU A 113 -16.97 16.71 -17.12
CA LEU A 113 -16.62 15.39 -16.60
C LEU A 113 -15.19 14.99 -16.97
N ALA A 114 -14.74 15.32 -18.19
CA ALA A 114 -13.38 15.05 -18.63
C ALA A 114 -12.32 15.81 -17.81
N TRP A 115 -12.58 17.09 -17.52
CA TRP A 115 -11.72 17.92 -16.67
C TRP A 115 -11.74 17.48 -15.21
N THR A 116 -12.91 17.13 -14.67
CA THR A 116 -13.03 16.59 -13.31
C THR A 116 -12.26 15.29 -13.19
N ALA A 117 -12.43 14.35 -14.13
CA ALA A 117 -11.66 13.10 -14.14
C ALA A 117 -10.15 13.37 -14.22
N PHE A 118 -9.72 14.31 -15.06
CA PHE A 118 -8.31 14.68 -15.17
C PHE A 118 -7.75 15.23 -13.85
N ALA A 119 -8.47 16.13 -13.18
CA ALA A 119 -8.04 16.69 -11.90
C ALA A 119 -7.95 15.62 -10.80
N LEU A 120 -8.95 14.73 -10.70
CA LEU A 120 -8.95 13.63 -9.73
C LEU A 120 -7.79 12.67 -9.99
N VAL A 121 -7.58 12.27 -11.25
CA VAL A 121 -6.47 11.38 -11.62
C VAL A 121 -5.12 12.03 -11.35
N LEU A 122 -4.96 13.33 -11.63
CA LEU A 122 -3.73 14.07 -11.35
C LEU A 122 -3.39 14.04 -9.85
N VAL A 123 -4.36 14.43 -9.00
CA VAL A 123 -4.16 14.47 -7.55
C VAL A 123 -3.98 13.06 -6.99
N GLY A 124 -4.77 12.09 -7.46
CA GLY A 124 -4.66 10.69 -7.07
C GLY A 124 -3.30 10.08 -7.43
N PHE A 125 -2.79 10.36 -8.65
CA PHE A 125 -1.45 9.96 -9.07
C PHE A 125 -0.36 10.58 -8.20
N VAL A 126 -0.44 11.89 -7.92
CA VAL A 126 0.54 12.56 -7.05
C VAL A 126 0.53 11.95 -5.65
N ALA A 127 -0.65 11.69 -5.08
CA ALA A 127 -0.78 11.02 -3.79
C ALA A 127 -0.16 9.61 -3.81
N ALA A 128 -0.46 8.80 -4.84
CA ALA A 128 0.11 7.46 -5.00
C ALA A 128 1.64 7.51 -5.11
N TYR A 129 2.17 8.43 -5.91
CA TYR A 129 3.62 8.62 -6.10
C TYR A 129 4.30 9.01 -4.79
N LEU A 130 3.76 9.99 -4.07
CA LEU A 130 4.31 10.41 -2.78
C LEU A 130 4.26 9.28 -1.75
N ALA A 131 3.15 8.54 -1.67
CA ALA A 131 3.02 7.42 -0.76
C ALA A 131 4.02 6.29 -1.06
N GLY A 132 4.22 5.95 -2.33
CA GLY A 132 5.09 4.87 -2.75
C GLY A 132 6.58 5.22 -2.80
N ARG A 133 6.95 6.52 -2.86
CA ARG A 133 8.36 6.93 -3.02
C ARG A 133 8.90 7.76 -1.86
N ASN A 134 8.11 8.71 -1.35
CA ASN A 134 8.56 9.64 -0.32
C ASN A 134 8.18 9.20 1.08
N PHE A 135 7.04 8.51 1.21
CA PHE A 135 6.48 8.10 2.50
C PHE A 135 6.31 6.58 2.58
N HIS A 136 7.07 5.80 1.81
CA HIS A 136 7.01 4.34 1.88
C HIS A 136 7.68 3.82 3.16
N PRO A 137 6.98 3.03 4.00
CA PRO A 137 7.54 2.53 5.25
C PRO A 137 8.60 1.46 5.01
N HIS A 138 9.70 1.54 5.76
CA HIS A 138 10.71 0.48 5.78
C HIS A 138 10.33 -0.57 6.83
N THR A 139 10.40 -1.84 6.47
CA THR A 139 10.06 -2.97 7.37
C THR A 139 11.29 -3.82 7.64
N HIS A 140 11.40 -4.36 8.86
CA HIS A 140 12.50 -5.20 9.32
C HIS A 140 11.97 -6.38 10.13
N GLY A 141 12.70 -7.50 10.15
CA GLY A 141 12.36 -8.65 11.01
C GLY A 141 11.09 -9.43 10.61
N LEU A 142 10.59 -9.25 9.39
CA LEU A 142 9.41 -9.94 8.88
C LEU A 142 9.64 -11.45 8.73
N THR A 143 8.58 -12.23 8.93
CA THR A 143 8.54 -13.65 8.55
C THR A 143 8.69 -13.79 7.03
N GLU A 144 9.13 -14.96 6.55
CA GLU A 144 9.26 -15.20 5.11
C GLU A 144 7.93 -15.04 4.36
N HIS A 145 6.81 -15.43 4.98
CA HIS A 145 5.48 -15.25 4.39
C HIS A 145 5.10 -13.76 4.30
N ALA A 146 5.29 -12.98 5.37
CA ALA A 146 4.98 -11.56 5.38
C ALA A 146 5.80 -10.77 4.35
N LYS A 147 7.05 -11.17 4.07
CA LYS A 147 7.87 -10.58 2.99
C LYS A 147 7.25 -10.80 1.62
N LEU A 148 6.76 -12.00 1.32
CA LEU A 148 6.09 -12.28 0.04
C LEU A 148 4.81 -11.46 -0.14
N VAL A 149 4.04 -11.29 0.94
CA VAL A 149 2.85 -10.42 0.94
C VAL A 149 3.25 -8.96 0.70
N LEU A 150 4.33 -8.49 1.32
CA LEU A 150 4.85 -7.14 1.12
C LEU A 150 5.35 -6.91 -0.31
N GLU A 151 6.08 -7.85 -0.89
CA GLU A 151 6.49 -7.79 -2.30
C GLU A 151 5.27 -7.68 -3.23
N GLN A 152 4.20 -8.42 -2.91
CA GLN A 152 2.97 -8.36 -3.69
C GLN A 152 2.24 -7.02 -3.52
N HIS A 153 2.22 -6.45 -2.32
CA HIS A 153 1.72 -5.09 -2.05
C HIS A 153 2.49 -4.06 -2.88
N ASP A 154 3.82 -4.08 -2.82
CA ASP A 154 4.70 -3.14 -3.51
C ASP A 154 4.59 -3.26 -5.03
N PHE A 155 4.48 -4.49 -5.54
CA PHE A 155 4.22 -4.75 -6.95
C PHE A 155 2.94 -4.03 -7.42
N TRP A 156 1.82 -4.20 -6.71
CA TRP A 156 0.56 -3.55 -7.10
C TRP A 156 0.59 -2.03 -6.88
N ALA A 157 1.33 -1.55 -5.88
CA ALA A 157 1.55 -0.12 -5.66
C ALA A 157 2.31 0.51 -6.84
N ASP A 158 3.38 -0.12 -7.33
CA ASP A 158 4.12 0.34 -8.50
C ASP A 158 3.26 0.31 -9.77
N TRP A 159 2.46 -0.75 -9.97
CA TRP A 159 1.49 -0.79 -11.07
C TRP A 159 0.45 0.33 -10.99
N THR A 160 -0.01 0.68 -9.80
CA THR A 160 -0.90 1.81 -9.57
C THR A 160 -0.26 3.13 -10.03
N ILE A 161 0.98 3.38 -9.62
CA ILE A 161 1.72 4.60 -10.00
C ILE A 161 1.92 4.66 -11.51
N ASN A 162 2.39 3.57 -12.12
CA ASN A 162 2.70 3.50 -13.54
C ASN A 162 1.44 3.67 -14.41
N LEU A 163 0.36 2.93 -14.10
CA LEU A 163 -0.91 3.04 -14.83
C LEU A 163 -1.60 4.38 -14.57
N GLY A 164 -1.51 4.92 -13.35
CA GLY A 164 -2.02 6.25 -13.02
C GLY A 164 -1.33 7.34 -13.84
N PHE A 165 0.00 7.27 -13.97
CA PHE A 165 0.77 8.18 -14.81
C PHE A 165 0.39 8.08 -16.30
N ILE A 166 0.35 6.86 -16.84
CA ILE A 166 -0.04 6.63 -18.24
C ILE A 166 -1.47 7.12 -18.49
N GLY A 167 -2.40 6.81 -17.58
CA GLY A 167 -3.78 7.26 -17.63
C GLY A 167 -3.91 8.78 -17.59
N LEU A 168 -3.12 9.45 -16.75
CA LEU A 168 -3.03 10.91 -16.69
C LEU A 168 -2.57 11.52 -18.01
N LEU A 169 -1.49 10.99 -18.60
CA LEU A 169 -0.98 11.44 -19.90
C LEU A 169 -2.01 11.24 -21.01
N LEU A 170 -2.61 10.05 -21.07
CA LEU A 170 -3.64 9.73 -22.07
C LEU A 170 -4.88 10.61 -21.91
N GLN A 171 -5.30 10.91 -20.68
CA GLN A 171 -6.42 11.80 -20.41
C GLN A 171 -6.11 13.24 -20.83
N GLY A 172 -4.89 13.72 -20.56
CA GLY A 172 -4.41 15.02 -21.04
C GLY A 172 -4.41 15.10 -22.57
N ILE A 173 -3.83 14.09 -23.25
CA ILE A 173 -3.83 13.99 -24.72
C ILE A 173 -5.27 13.97 -25.25
N ASN A 174 -6.17 13.22 -24.62
CA ASN A 174 -7.57 13.16 -25.01
C ASN A 174 -8.27 14.53 -24.87
N LEU A 175 -7.99 15.27 -23.81
CA LEU A 175 -8.53 16.62 -23.57
C LEU A 175 -8.04 17.65 -24.60
N PHE A 176 -6.74 17.71 -24.86
CA PHE A 176 -6.14 18.77 -25.67
C PHE A 176 -6.03 18.43 -27.16
N ILE A 177 -5.72 17.19 -27.50
CA ILE A 177 -5.43 16.77 -28.88
C ILE A 177 -6.64 16.11 -29.53
N PHE A 178 -7.19 15.06 -28.90
CA PHE A 178 -8.33 14.33 -29.49
C PHE A 178 -9.69 14.97 -29.24
N LYS A 179 -9.76 15.98 -28.36
CA LYS A 179 -10.97 16.73 -28.02
C LYS A 179 -12.14 15.82 -27.64
N SER A 180 -11.88 14.85 -26.77
CA SER A 180 -12.89 13.92 -26.22
C SER A 180 -13.56 13.00 -27.26
N LYS A 181 -12.78 12.43 -28.20
CA LYS A 181 -13.29 11.38 -29.09
C LYS A 181 -13.60 10.11 -28.30
N ARG A 182 -14.75 9.47 -28.57
CA ARG A 182 -15.21 8.25 -27.86
C ARG A 182 -14.17 7.14 -27.74
N TRP A 183 -13.48 6.81 -28.84
CA TRP A 183 -12.46 5.76 -28.81
C TRP A 183 -11.27 6.12 -27.91
N ALA A 184 -10.87 7.40 -27.85
CA ALA A 184 -9.78 7.86 -27.00
C ALA A 184 -10.21 7.84 -25.52
N MET A 185 -11.44 8.25 -25.22
CA MET A 185 -12.03 8.12 -23.88
C MET A 185 -12.10 6.66 -23.42
N ALA A 186 -12.46 5.74 -24.32
CA ALA A 186 -12.49 4.31 -24.01
C ALA A 186 -11.10 3.77 -23.64
N ILE A 187 -10.04 4.15 -24.37
CA ILE A 187 -8.66 3.75 -24.04
C ILE A 187 -8.26 4.30 -22.68
N VAL A 188 -8.55 5.59 -22.40
CA VAL A 188 -8.26 6.19 -21.09
C VAL A 188 -8.97 5.43 -19.99
N ALA A 189 -10.27 5.16 -20.14
CA ALA A 189 -11.06 4.46 -19.14
C ALA A 189 -10.52 3.06 -18.85
N VAL A 190 -10.11 2.30 -19.87
CA VAL A 190 -9.50 0.98 -19.68
C VAL A 190 -8.23 1.07 -18.84
N VAL A 191 -7.32 1.99 -19.18
CA VAL A 191 -6.07 2.17 -18.42
C VAL A 191 -6.34 2.60 -16.97
N LEU A 192 -7.26 3.53 -16.76
CA LEU A 192 -7.62 3.99 -15.41
C LEU A 192 -8.37 2.93 -14.60
N LEU A 193 -9.18 2.08 -15.23
CA LEU A 193 -9.79 0.93 -14.58
C LEU A 193 -8.73 -0.10 -14.16
N SER A 194 -7.71 -0.32 -14.99
CA SER A 194 -6.56 -1.15 -14.59
C SER A 194 -5.79 -0.54 -13.41
N ALA A 195 -5.63 0.79 -13.36
CA ALA A 195 -5.03 1.48 -12.21
C ALA A 195 -5.89 1.33 -10.94
N ALA A 196 -7.22 1.46 -11.07
CA ALA A 196 -8.17 1.27 -9.98
C ALA A 196 -8.16 -0.18 -9.45
N TYR A 197 -8.01 -1.16 -10.35
CA TYR A 197 -7.83 -2.57 -9.97
C TYR A 197 -6.50 -2.77 -9.21
N ALA A 198 -5.41 -2.22 -9.72
CA ALA A 198 -4.10 -2.32 -9.08
C ALA A 198 -4.10 -1.72 -7.66
N VAL A 199 -4.71 -0.54 -7.48
CA VAL A 199 -4.75 0.11 -6.15
C VAL A 199 -5.62 -0.66 -5.16
N ALA A 200 -6.70 -1.30 -5.63
CA ALA A 200 -7.52 -2.17 -4.80
C ALA A 200 -6.73 -3.40 -4.33
N HIS A 201 -5.93 -4.01 -5.21
CA HIS A 201 -5.05 -5.11 -4.83
C HIS A 201 -3.94 -4.69 -3.87
N ALA A 202 -3.29 -3.55 -4.10
CA ALA A 202 -2.32 -3.00 -3.16
C ALA A 202 -2.96 -2.81 -1.77
N GLY A 203 -4.17 -2.24 -1.72
CA GLY A 203 -4.94 -2.11 -0.49
C GLY A 203 -5.28 -3.45 0.18
N HIS A 204 -5.63 -4.48 -0.61
CA HIS A 204 -5.92 -5.82 -0.09
C HIS A 204 -4.71 -6.45 0.60
N TYR A 205 -3.54 -6.46 -0.07
CA TYR A 205 -2.32 -6.96 0.56
C TYR A 205 -1.84 -6.08 1.72
N GLY A 206 -2.09 -4.78 1.67
CA GLY A 206 -1.86 -3.87 2.80
C GLY A 206 -2.71 -4.22 4.02
N ALA A 207 -4.00 -4.55 3.83
CA ALA A 207 -4.87 -4.99 4.90
C ALA A 207 -4.43 -6.36 5.46
N GLN A 208 -4.00 -7.29 4.60
CA GLN A 208 -3.42 -8.57 5.04
C GLN A 208 -2.16 -8.37 5.89
N LEU A 209 -1.24 -7.50 5.45
CA LEU A 209 -0.02 -7.18 6.21
C LEU A 209 -0.36 -6.72 7.63
N VAL A 210 -1.31 -5.79 7.75
CA VAL A 210 -1.66 -5.19 9.04
C VAL A 210 -2.45 -6.15 9.94
N HIS A 211 -3.43 -6.88 9.40
CA HIS A 211 -4.39 -7.63 10.21
C HIS A 211 -4.09 -9.13 10.34
N ILE A 212 -3.30 -9.71 9.43
CA ILE A 212 -2.99 -11.15 9.43
C ILE A 212 -1.50 -11.37 9.72
N GLU A 213 -0.62 -10.63 9.06
CA GLU A 213 0.84 -10.79 9.22
C GLU A 213 1.42 -9.98 10.39
N GLY A 214 0.60 -9.15 11.06
CA GLY A 214 1.00 -8.34 12.21
C GLY A 214 1.95 -7.16 11.92
N VAL A 215 2.03 -6.74 10.65
CA VAL A 215 2.88 -5.62 10.22
C VAL A 215 2.16 -4.29 10.48
N GLY A 216 2.27 -3.79 11.70
CA GLY A 216 1.60 -2.57 12.16
C GLY A 216 0.57 -2.88 13.25
N PRO A 217 -0.58 -2.18 13.30
CA PRO A 217 -1.61 -2.49 14.29
C PRO A 217 -2.31 -3.82 13.98
N GLU A 218 -2.06 -4.86 14.78
CA GLU A 218 -2.46 -6.27 14.55
C GLU A 218 -3.97 -6.57 14.56
N GLY A 219 -4.86 -5.58 14.40
CA GLY A 219 -6.31 -5.81 14.41
C GLY A 219 -6.88 -6.42 15.69
N LYS A 220 -6.11 -6.47 16.79
CA LYS A 220 -6.42 -7.16 18.06
C LYS A 220 -7.75 -6.77 18.72
N PHE A 221 -8.34 -5.64 18.33
CA PHE A 221 -9.61 -5.12 18.85
C PHE A 221 -10.75 -5.16 17.82
N LEU A 222 -10.58 -5.87 16.70
CA LEU A 222 -11.62 -6.07 15.71
C LEU A 222 -12.46 -7.30 16.08
N GLU A 223 -13.75 -7.10 16.32
CA GLU A 223 -14.71 -8.20 16.46
C GLU A 223 -15.35 -8.47 15.09
N LEU A 224 -15.32 -9.73 14.66
CA LEU A 224 -16.10 -10.18 13.51
C LEU A 224 -17.47 -10.61 14.03
N GLU A 225 -18.52 -9.85 13.69
CA GLU A 225 -19.89 -10.19 14.08
C GLU A 225 -20.37 -11.39 13.25
N HIS A 226 -20.09 -12.59 13.76
CA HIS A 226 -20.58 -13.85 13.21
C HIS A 226 -21.10 -14.72 14.36
N ASP A 227 -22.37 -14.53 14.70
CA ASP A 227 -23.30 -15.60 15.13
C ASP A 227 -24.70 -15.00 15.45
N HIS A 228 -25.58 -15.05 14.46
CA HIS A 228 -27.05 -14.98 14.62
C HIS A 228 -27.70 -16.07 13.77
#